data_AF-A0A529LUC5-F1
#
_entry.id   AF-A0A529LUC5-F1
#
_cell.length_a   1.000
_cell.length_b   1.000
_cell.length_c   1.000
_cell.angle_alpha   90.00
_cell.angle_beta   90.00
_cell.angle_gamma   90.00
#
_symmetry.space_group_name_H-M   'P 1'
#
loop_
_entity.id
_entity.type
_entity.pdbx_description
1 polymer ?
#
loop_
_entity_poly.entity_id
_entity_poly.type
_entity_poly.pdbx_seq_one_letter_code
_entity_poly.pdbx_strand_id
1 'polypeptide(L)' 'MAPLRIYFDRLLDAVAPKVPRRELSDEERLALVRRHGDFSLAYSTAVQQKLSYFSEGDGYIAFGTKMSRHFALGDPVA' A
#
# COMPACT_ATOMS: atom_id res chain seq x y z
N MET A 1 8.42 11.12 -24.84
CA MET A 1 7.30 11.87 -24.21
C MET A 1 6.81 11.30 -22.87
N ALA A 2 7.49 10.33 -22.24
CA ALA A 2 7.18 9.86 -20.88
C ALA A 2 7.64 10.74 -19.68
N PRO A 3 8.68 11.60 -19.78
CA PRO A 3 9.26 12.19 -18.57
C PRO A 3 8.39 13.26 -17.91
N LEU A 4 7.61 14.03 -18.68
CA LEU A 4 6.69 15.03 -18.12
C LEU A 4 5.59 14.38 -17.26
N ARG A 5 4.98 13.31 -17.76
CA ARG A 5 3.90 12.62 -17.03
C ARG A 5 4.39 12.08 -15.69
N ILE A 6 5.55 11.42 -15.68
CA ILE A 6 6.17 10.89 -14.47
C ILE A 6 6.49 12.02 -13.47
N TYR A 7 6.96 13.16 -13.96
CA TYR A 7 7.24 14.32 -13.12
C TYR A 7 5.97 14.90 -12.49
N PHE A 8 4.91 15.10 -13.28
CA PHE A 8 3.62 15.58 -12.78
C PHE A 8 2.98 14.58 -11.81
N ASP A 9 3.03 13.28 -12.09
CA ASP A 9 2.53 12.24 -11.18
C ASP A 9 3.27 12.31 -9.84
N ARG A 10 4.60 12.40 -9.84
CA ARG A 10 5.40 12.56 -8.59
C ARG A 10 5.08 13.83 -7.84
N LEU A 11 4.89 14.95 -8.54
CA LEU A 11 4.57 16.22 -7.92
C LEU A 11 3.21 16.16 -7.22
N LEU A 12 2.19 15.61 -7.89
CA LEU A 12 0.85 15.45 -7.33
C LEU A 12 0.84 14.45 -6.16
N ASP A 13 1.60 13.36 -6.26
CA ASP A 13 1.70 12.39 -5.18
C ASP A 13 2.42 12.95 -3.95
N ALA A 14 3.36 13.88 -4.12
CA ALA A 14 4.03 14.57 -3.01
C ALA A 14 3.11 15.52 -2.23
N VAL A 15 2.04 16.01 -2.85
CA VAL A 15 1.04 16.90 -2.23
C VAL A 15 -0.03 16.09 -1.46
N ALA A 16 -0.07 14.77 -1.63
CA ALA A 16 -1.02 13.93 -0.90
C ALA A 16 -0.85 14.07 0.63
N PRO A 17 -1.94 13.96 1.41
CA PRO A 17 -1.86 13.90 2.86
C PRO A 17 -0.84 12.85 3.32
N LYS A 18 -0.04 13.14 4.34
CA LYS A 18 0.95 12.16 4.82
C LYS A 18 0.25 11.08 5.64
N VAL A 19 0.32 9.83 5.16
CA VAL A 19 -0.05 8.64 5.94
C VAL A 19 1.21 8.09 6.63
N PRO A 20 1.18 7.81 7.94
CA PRO A 20 2.28 7.13 8.63
C PRO A 20 2.57 5.79 7.96
N ARG A 21 3.76 5.65 7.35
CA ARG A 21 4.14 4.41 6.68
C ARG A 21 4.90 3.53 7.65
N ARG A 22 4.56 2.24 7.67
CA ARG A 22 5.38 1.21 8.31
C ARG A 22 6.09 0.42 7.22
N GLU A 23 7.40 0.29 7.33
CA GLU A 23 8.14 -0.65 6.50
C GLU A 23 7.88 -2.06 7.04
N LEU A 24 6.83 -2.70 6.52
CA LEU A 24 6.58 -4.12 6.73
C LEU A 24 7.41 -4.92 5.73
N SER A 25 8.23 -5.83 6.23
CA SER A 25 8.94 -6.80 5.40
C SER A 25 7.96 -7.72 4.66
N ASP A 26 8.44 -8.35 3.59
CA ASP A 26 7.68 -9.36 2.83
C ASP A 26 7.22 -10.50 3.75
N GLU A 27 8.08 -10.92 4.67
CA GLU A 27 7.80 -11.99 5.63
C GLU A 27 6.68 -11.61 6.62
N GLU A 28 6.72 -10.40 7.18
CA GLU A 28 5.67 -9.89 8.08
C GLU A 28 4.32 -9.77 7.35
N ARG A 29 4.31 -9.26 6.12
CA ARG A 29 3.09 -9.14 5.31
C ARG A 29 2.46 -10.51 5.06
N LEU A 30 3.27 -11.48 4.64
CA LEU A 30 2.79 -12.84 4.38
C LEU A 30 2.33 -13.55 5.66
N ALA A 31 2.99 -13.33 6.79
CA ALA A 31 2.56 -13.88 8.08
C ALA A 31 1.17 -13.35 8.48
N LEU A 32 0.94 -12.04 8.30
CA LEU A 32 -0.35 -11.41 8.59
C LEU A 32 -1.46 -11.89 7.64
N VAL A 33 -1.18 -12.02 6.33
CA VAL A 33 -2.13 -12.59 5.37
C VAL A 33 -2.52 -14.03 5.73
N ARG A 34 -1.55 -14.86 6.13
CA ARG A 34 -1.85 -16.24 6.55
C ARG A 34 -2.73 -16.31 7.80
N ARG A 35 -2.64 -15.31 8.68
CA ARG A 35 -3.36 -15.26 9.94
C ARG A 35 -4.77 -14.66 9.80
N HIS A 36 -4.92 -13.63 8.97
CA HIS A 36 -6.12 -12.78 8.95
C HIS A 36 -6.74 -12.59 7.55
N GLY A 37 -6.03 -12.92 6.47
CA GLY A 37 -6.40 -12.52 5.12
C GLY A 37 -7.31 -13.52 4.39
N ASP A 38 -8.24 -13.00 3.58
CA ASP A 38 -8.85 -13.79 2.49
C ASP A 38 -7.78 -14.09 1.42
N PHE A 39 -7.53 -15.37 1.17
CA PHE A 39 -6.34 -15.87 0.48
C PHE A 39 -6.08 -15.21 -0.87
N SER A 40 -7.12 -14.88 -1.65
CA SER A 40 -6.93 -14.28 -2.98
C SER A 40 -6.66 -12.77 -2.92
N LEU A 41 -7.50 -12.02 -2.19
CA LEU A 41 -7.41 -10.57 -2.15
C LEU A 41 -6.27 -10.11 -1.23
N ALA A 42 -6.17 -10.68 -0.03
CA ALA A 42 -5.13 -10.34 0.93
C ALA A 42 -3.73 -10.69 0.42
N TYR A 43 -3.56 -11.79 -0.31
CA TYR A 43 -2.27 -12.11 -0.93
C TYR A 43 -1.81 -11.02 -1.91
N SER A 44 -2.72 -10.46 -2.73
CA SER A 44 -2.38 -9.36 -3.64
C SER A 44 -1.83 -8.13 -2.90
N THR A 45 -2.36 -7.85 -1.71
CA THR A 45 -1.88 -6.75 -0.87
C THR A 45 -0.47 -6.97 -0.32
N ALA A 46 -0.05 -8.23 -0.13
CA ALA A 46 1.27 -8.57 0.38
C ALA A 46 2.35 -8.59 -0.72
N VAL A 47 2.03 -9.08 -1.92
CA VAL A 47 3.04 -9.36 -2.96
C VAL A 47 3.13 -8.32 -4.07
N GLN A 48 2.10 -7.49 -4.25
CA GLN A 48 2.11 -6.49 -5.32
C GLN A 48 3.14 -5.39 -5.04
N GLN A 49 4.00 -5.15 -6.02
CA GLN A 49 5.05 -4.14 -5.92
C GLN A 49 4.46 -2.71 -5.86
N LYS A 50 5.25 -1.79 -5.30
CA LYS A 50 4.97 -0.33 -5.24
C LYS A 50 3.76 0.06 -4.39
N LEU A 51 3.31 -0.81 -3.49
CA LEU A 51 2.34 -0.47 -2.46
C LEU A 51 3.04 0.13 -1.24
N SER A 52 2.32 1.01 -0.56
CA SER A 52 2.66 1.51 0.77
C SER A 52 1.75 0.84 1.81
N TYR A 53 2.22 0.79 3.05
CA TYR A 53 1.53 0.10 4.13
C TYR A 53 1.31 1.04 5.31
N PHE A 54 0.06 1.10 5.76
CA PHE A 54 -0.30 1.67 7.05
C PHE A 54 -0.58 0.49 8.00
N SER A 55 -0.03 0.51 9.20
CA SER A 55 -0.18 -0.58 10.17
C SER A 55 -0.06 -0.05 11.58
N GLU A 56 -0.98 -0.47 12.42
CA GLU A 56 -0.99 -0.25 13.87
C GLU A 56 -1.35 -1.58 14.52
N GLY A 57 -0.45 -2.13 15.36
CA GLY A 57 -0.63 -3.44 15.97
C GLY A 57 -0.46 -4.62 14.98
N ASP A 58 -1.42 -5.55 15.02
CA ASP A 58 -1.39 -6.87 14.36
C ASP A 58 -2.06 -6.88 12.97
N GLY A 59 -2.19 -5.73 12.31
CA GLY A 59 -2.83 -5.65 11.00
C GLY A 59 -2.26 -4.55 10.12
N TYR A 60 -2.69 -4.54 8.86
CA TYR A 60 -2.27 -3.51 7.91
C TYR A 60 -3.33 -3.19 6.84
N ILE A 61 -3.19 -2.01 6.24
CA ILE A 61 -3.88 -1.57 5.03
C ILE A 61 -2.84 -1.30 3.95
N ALA A 62 -2.96 -1.98 2.82
CA ALA A 62 -2.14 -1.70 1.65
C ALA A 62 -2.79 -0.61 0.80
N PHE A 63 -2.00 0.35 0.34
CA PHE A 63 -2.52 1.44 -0.47
C PHE A 63 -1.53 1.94 -1.52
N GLY A 64 -2.07 2.50 -2.60
CA GLY A 64 -1.33 3.29 -3.58
C GLY A 64 -1.65 4.78 -3.43
N THR A 65 -0.73 5.64 -3.86
CA THR A 65 -1.00 7.08 -3.99
C THR A 65 -1.05 7.42 -5.47
N LYS A 66 -2.08 8.16 -5.86
CA LYS A 66 -2.21 8.68 -7.22
C LYS A 66 -3.04 9.95 -7.21
N MET A 67 -2.61 10.98 -7.94
CA MET A 67 -3.35 12.24 -8.08
C MET A 67 -3.72 12.86 -6.71
N SER A 68 -2.74 12.90 -5.79
CA SER A 68 -2.89 13.45 -4.43
C SER A 68 -3.91 12.72 -3.54
N ARG A 69 -4.30 11.48 -3.89
CA ARG A 69 -5.24 10.66 -3.13
C ARG A 69 -4.65 9.28 -2.84
N HIS A 70 -5.06 8.70 -1.71
CA HIS A 70 -4.72 7.32 -1.36
C HIS A 70 -5.86 6.40 -1.71
N PHE A 71 -5.52 5.28 -2.33
CA PHE A 71 -6.44 4.23 -2.71
C PHE A 71 -6.03 2.95 -2.00
N ALA A 72 -6.90 2.45 -1.11
CA ALA A 72 -6.71 1.15 -0.50
C ALA A 72 -6.85 0.06 -1.56
N LEU A 73 -6.01 -0.98 -1.46
CA LEU A 73 -6.15 -2.19 -2.24
C LEU A 73 -6.86 -3.24 -1.40
N GLY A 74 -8.13 -3.47 -1.71
CA GLY A 74 -8.95 -4.44 -1.00
C GLY A 74 -9.23 -4.06 0.45
N ASP A 75 -9.64 -5.07 1.22
CA ASP A 75 -9.96 -4.94 2.64
C ASP A 75 -8.69 -4.91 3.50
N PRO A 76 -8.74 -4.32 4.71
CA PRO A 76 -7.67 -4.43 5.70
C PRO A 76 -7.38 -5.91 6.05
N VAL A 77 -6.12 -6.20 6.34
CA VAL A 77 -5.70 -7.52 6.86
C VAL A 77 -5.56 -7.42 8.37
N ALA A 78 -6.59 -7.86 9.11
CA ALA A 78 -6.65 -7.88 10.58
C ALA A 78 -7.79 -8.80 11.06
#